data_AF-A0A1A1ZBJ1-F1
#
_entry.id   AF-A0A1A1ZBJ1-F1
#
_cell.length_a   1.000
_cell.length_b   1.000
_cell.length_c   1.000
_cell.angle_alpha   90.00
_cell.angle_beta   90.00
_cell.angle_gamma   90.00
#
_symmetry.space_group_name_H-M   'P 1'
#
loop_
_entity.id
_entity.type
_entity.pdbx_description
1 polymer ?
#
loop_
_entity_poly.entity_id
_entity_poly.type
_entity_poly.pdbx_seq_one_letter_code
_entity_poly.pdbx_strand_id
1 'polypeptide(L)'
;MKKSLVLSAGSAVAASALMALFGTGVAAADDYAGQTYADASSAASDAGLSVVVAARVGDKLSQDECLVTRSQTAPFADADDGAHYDGQVQFYLNCNGGYATATNPGASVASPAGREAKAAADEAAAEEQQSLEEVSTPDE
;
A
#
# COMPACT_ATOMS: atom_id res chain seq x y z
N MET A 1 60.05 9.70 23.01
CA MET A 1 59.93 10.56 21.79
C MET A 1 59.51 9.67 20.63
N LYS A 2 58.71 10.21 19.70
CA LYS A 2 57.68 9.54 18.88
C LYS A 2 58.18 8.33 18.05
N LYS A 3 57.38 7.25 18.05
CA LYS A 3 57.48 6.12 17.10
C LYS A 3 56.74 6.49 15.82
N SER A 4 57.49 6.51 14.72
CA SER A 4 57.00 6.63 13.36
C SER A 4 56.23 5.37 12.98
N LEU A 5 55.00 5.51 12.47
CA LEU A 5 54.38 4.46 11.66
C LEU A 5 53.80 5.11 10.40
N VAL A 6 54.53 4.88 9.31
CA VAL A 6 54.15 5.21 7.94
C VAL A 6 53.28 4.07 7.41
N LEU A 7 52.12 4.46 6.89
CA LEU A 7 51.28 3.85 5.85
C LEU A 7 51.39 2.33 5.64
N SER A 8 50.28 1.64 5.91
CA SER A 8 49.76 0.61 5.00
C SER A 8 48.35 0.99 4.61
N ALA A 9 48.25 1.89 3.62
CA ALA A 9 47.05 2.15 2.86
C ALA A 9 46.82 1.01 1.87
N GLY A 10 45.57 0.60 1.69
CA GLY A 10 45.15 -0.19 0.54
C GLY A 10 44.45 -1.49 0.92
N SER A 11 43.13 -1.41 1.15
CA SER A 11 42.12 -2.47 0.89
C SER A 11 40.85 -2.32 1.75
N ALA A 12 40.35 -1.10 2.00
CA ALA A 12 39.05 -0.94 2.69
C ALA A 12 38.10 0.10 2.07
N VAL A 13 38.52 0.86 1.05
CA VAL A 13 37.74 2.01 0.54
C VAL A 13 37.00 1.71 -0.77
N ALA A 14 37.22 0.55 -1.40
CA ALA A 14 36.58 0.24 -2.69
C ALA A 14 35.15 -0.33 -2.57
N ALA A 15 34.73 -0.80 -1.39
CA ALA A 15 33.41 -1.41 -1.22
C ALA A 15 32.29 -0.39 -0.90
N SER A 16 32.63 0.77 -0.33
CA SER A 16 31.65 1.81 0.01
C SER A 16 31.28 2.71 -1.17
N ALA A 17 32.12 2.79 -2.20
CA ALA A 17 31.86 3.63 -3.38
C ALA A 17 30.76 3.07 -4.30
N LEU A 18 30.51 1.76 -4.29
CA LEU A 18 29.49 1.13 -5.14
C LEU A 18 28.07 1.36 -4.60
N MET A 19 27.86 1.47 -3.29
CA MET A 19 26.54 1.78 -2.71
C MET A 19 26.09 3.23 -2.98
N ALA A 20 27.01 4.13 -3.35
CA ALA A 20 26.67 5.48 -3.79
C ALA A 20 26.27 5.55 -5.28
N LEU A 21 26.67 4.56 -6.09
CA LEU A 21 26.35 4.45 -7.52
C LEU A 21 25.00 3.76 -7.76
N PHE A 22 24.58 2.90 -6.83
CA PHE A 22 23.23 2.33 -6.77
C PHE A 22 22.46 3.05 -5.68
N GLY A 23 21.96 4.26 -5.98
CA GLY A 23 21.18 5.05 -5.05
C GLY A 23 20.11 4.18 -4.38
N THR A 24 20.04 4.23 -3.05
CA THR A 24 18.95 3.62 -2.28
C THR A 24 17.68 4.38 -2.64
N GLY A 25 16.98 3.94 -3.68
CA GLY A 25 15.68 4.49 -4.02
C GLY A 25 14.79 4.41 -2.80
N VAL A 26 14.39 5.56 -2.26
CA VAL A 26 13.38 5.61 -1.22
C VAL A 26 12.08 5.29 -1.94
N ALA A 27 11.58 4.08 -1.80
CA ALA A 27 10.22 3.77 -2.21
C ALA A 27 9.30 4.54 -1.26
N ALA A 28 8.72 5.65 -1.76
CA ALA A 28 7.60 6.26 -1.06
C ALA A 28 6.46 5.23 -1.08
N ALA A 29 6.04 4.81 0.12
CA ALA A 29 4.83 4.02 0.24
C ALA A 29 3.67 4.87 -0.22
N ASP A 30 2.80 4.28 -1.01
CA ASP A 30 1.55 4.90 -1.42
C ASP A 30 0.60 4.86 -0.23
N ASP A 31 0.24 6.04 0.30
CA ASP A 31 -0.50 6.15 1.57
C ASP A 31 -1.85 5.41 1.55
N TYR A 32 -2.42 5.19 0.37
CA TYR A 32 -3.74 4.56 0.20
C TYR A 32 -3.64 3.10 -0.27
N ALA A 33 -2.49 2.66 -0.78
CA ALA A 33 -2.35 1.31 -1.30
C ALA A 33 -2.53 0.25 -0.20
N GLY A 34 -3.27 -0.80 -0.51
CA GLY A 34 -3.61 -1.90 0.40
C GLY A 34 -4.88 -1.66 1.22
N GLN A 35 -5.40 -0.43 1.28
CA GLN A 35 -6.68 -0.12 1.93
C GLN A 35 -7.88 -0.47 1.04
N THR A 36 -9.06 -0.63 1.65
CA THR A 36 -10.32 -0.70 0.88
C THR A 36 -10.63 0.67 0.26
N TYR A 37 -11.44 0.68 -0.81
CA TYR A 37 -11.87 1.93 -1.42
C TYR A 37 -12.61 2.82 -0.42
N ALA A 38 -13.46 2.24 0.43
CA ALA A 38 -14.20 2.99 1.44
C ALA A 38 -13.25 3.71 2.41
N ASP A 39 -12.30 2.98 3.00
CA ASP A 39 -11.35 3.54 3.97
C ASP A 39 -10.43 4.59 3.32
N ALA A 40 -9.86 4.24 2.16
CA ALA A 40 -8.98 5.13 1.42
C ALA A 40 -9.71 6.40 0.97
N SER A 41 -10.97 6.29 0.55
CA SER A 41 -11.76 7.45 0.11
C SER A 41 -12.16 8.34 1.27
N SER A 42 -12.45 7.75 2.44
CA SER A 42 -12.66 8.53 3.67
C SER A 42 -11.39 9.28 4.05
N ALA A 43 -10.24 8.60 4.10
CA ALA A 43 -8.96 9.21 4.45
C ALA A 43 -8.55 10.33 3.45
N ALA A 44 -8.77 10.13 2.16
CA ALA A 44 -8.52 11.15 1.14
C ALA A 44 -9.46 12.36 1.32
N SER A 45 -10.73 12.12 1.65
CA SER A 45 -11.71 13.19 1.90
C SER A 45 -11.34 14.00 3.15
N ASP A 46 -10.87 13.35 4.22
CA ASP A 46 -10.38 14.00 5.44
C ASP A 46 -9.14 14.86 5.16
N ALA A 47 -8.32 14.46 4.18
CA ALA A 47 -7.19 15.24 3.67
C ALA A 47 -7.61 16.37 2.69
N GLY A 48 -8.91 16.55 2.43
CA GLY A 48 -9.45 17.57 1.52
C GLY A 48 -9.29 17.22 0.04
N LEU A 49 -9.02 15.95 -0.29
CA LEU A 49 -8.85 15.48 -1.65
C LEU A 49 -10.15 14.89 -2.20
N SER A 50 -10.43 15.16 -3.48
CA SER A 50 -11.49 14.51 -4.24
C SER A 50 -10.96 13.24 -4.91
N VAL A 51 -11.66 12.12 -4.72
CA VAL A 51 -11.24 10.82 -5.26
C VAL A 51 -11.86 10.58 -6.63
N VAL A 52 -11.02 10.17 -7.60
CA VAL A 52 -11.45 9.68 -8.92
C VAL A 52 -10.97 8.26 -9.11
N VAL A 53 -11.88 7.37 -9.54
CA VAL A 53 -11.49 6.00 -9.93
C VAL A 53 -10.91 6.04 -11.34
N ALA A 54 -9.59 5.91 -11.45
CA ALA A 54 -8.90 5.95 -12.74
C ALA A 54 -8.97 4.61 -13.48
N ALA A 55 -8.91 3.49 -12.75
CA ALA A 55 -9.08 2.17 -13.33
C ALA A 55 -9.63 1.17 -12.31
N ARG A 56 -10.34 0.17 -12.82
CA ARG A 56 -10.85 -0.97 -12.06
C ARG A 56 -10.51 -2.26 -12.78
N VAL A 57 -10.04 -3.25 -12.02
CA VAL A 57 -9.85 -4.63 -12.49
C VAL A 57 -10.66 -5.58 -11.62
N GLY A 58 -11.50 -6.41 -12.24
CA GLY A 58 -12.35 -7.38 -11.54
C GLY A 58 -13.76 -6.89 -11.25
N ASP A 59 -14.63 -7.83 -10.87
CA ASP A 59 -16.07 -7.64 -10.71
C ASP A 59 -16.67 -8.45 -9.54
N LYS A 60 -15.84 -9.03 -8.67
CA LYS A 60 -16.27 -9.96 -7.62
C LYS A 60 -16.66 -9.27 -6.32
N LEU A 61 -16.08 -8.10 -6.06
CA LEU A 61 -16.36 -7.27 -4.91
C LEU A 61 -17.20 -6.05 -5.29
N SER A 62 -17.96 -5.54 -4.32
CA SER A 62 -18.54 -4.20 -4.43
C SER A 62 -17.42 -3.14 -4.50
N GLN A 63 -17.71 -1.95 -5.02
CA GLN A 63 -16.69 -0.90 -5.16
C GLN A 63 -15.99 -0.59 -3.83
N ASP A 64 -16.78 -0.49 -2.76
CA ASP A 64 -16.33 -0.10 -1.42
C ASP A 64 -15.30 -1.08 -0.86
N GLU A 65 -15.43 -2.35 -1.21
CA GLU A 65 -14.54 -3.44 -0.79
C GLU A 65 -13.34 -3.64 -1.74
N CYS A 66 -13.29 -2.95 -2.88
CA CYS A 66 -12.15 -3.08 -3.78
C CYS A 66 -10.88 -2.53 -3.15
N LEU A 67 -9.77 -3.24 -3.28
CA LEU A 67 -8.50 -2.79 -2.75
C LEU A 67 -7.87 -1.73 -3.67
N VAL A 68 -7.39 -0.65 -3.08
CA VAL A 68 -6.55 0.32 -3.76
C VAL A 68 -5.18 -0.33 -3.98
N THR A 69 -4.81 -0.53 -5.25
CA THR A 69 -3.50 -1.09 -5.62
C THR A 69 -2.44 -0.01 -5.80
N ARG A 70 -2.91 1.20 -6.13
CA ARG A 70 -2.10 2.40 -6.35
C ARG A 70 -3.01 3.62 -6.31
N SER A 71 -2.46 4.72 -5.85
CA SER A 71 -2.97 6.07 -5.94
C SER A 71 -1.94 6.99 -6.61
N GLN A 72 -2.41 8.12 -7.12
CA GLN A 72 -1.53 9.19 -7.61
C GLN A 72 -2.32 10.49 -7.74
N THR A 73 -1.64 11.62 -7.64
CA THR A 73 -2.20 12.90 -8.07
C THR A 73 -2.52 12.87 -9.56
N ALA A 74 -3.60 13.54 -9.96
CA ALA A 74 -3.97 13.67 -11.36
C ALA A 74 -2.83 14.35 -12.16
N PRO A 75 -2.23 13.68 -13.16
CA PRO A 75 -1.09 14.21 -13.91
C PRO A 75 -1.50 15.22 -14.98
N PHE A 76 -2.81 15.48 -15.12
CA PHE A 76 -3.38 16.30 -16.18
C PHE A 76 -3.64 17.72 -15.70
N ALA A 77 -3.75 18.64 -16.65
CA ALA A 77 -4.29 19.98 -16.42
C ALA A 77 -5.73 20.03 -16.96
N ASP A 78 -6.53 20.90 -16.38
CA ASP A 78 -7.86 21.25 -16.89
C ASP A 78 -7.74 21.81 -18.31
N ALA A 79 -8.68 21.43 -19.18
CA ALA A 79 -8.63 21.78 -20.59
C ALA A 79 -9.18 23.19 -20.88
N ASP A 80 -10.00 23.74 -19.97
CA ASP A 80 -10.65 25.04 -20.13
C ASP A 80 -9.74 26.18 -19.65
N ASP A 81 -9.05 26.01 -18.52
CA ASP A 81 -8.19 27.06 -17.93
C ASP A 81 -6.70 26.70 -17.80
N GLY A 82 -6.31 25.44 -18.06
CA GLY A 82 -4.93 24.98 -17.98
C GLY A 82 -4.39 24.82 -16.56
N ALA A 83 -5.23 24.93 -15.53
CA ALA A 83 -4.83 24.71 -14.15
C ALA A 83 -4.58 23.23 -13.87
N HIS A 84 -3.60 22.92 -13.02
CA HIS A 84 -3.41 21.54 -12.54
C HIS A 84 -4.56 21.14 -11.62
N TYR A 85 -4.92 19.85 -11.65
CA TYR A 85 -5.88 19.28 -10.71
C TYR A 85 -5.24 19.09 -9.32
N ASP A 86 -4.91 20.20 -8.67
CA ASP A 86 -4.36 20.26 -7.32
C ASP A 86 -5.51 20.05 -6.32
N GLY A 87 -5.75 18.80 -5.94
CA GLY A 87 -6.86 18.43 -5.04
C GLY A 87 -7.61 17.19 -5.47
N GLN A 88 -7.21 16.53 -6.56
CA GLN A 88 -7.72 15.23 -6.95
C GLN A 88 -6.66 14.13 -6.83
N VAL A 89 -7.09 13.02 -6.24
CA VAL A 89 -6.32 11.78 -6.20
C VAL A 89 -7.03 10.72 -7.03
N GLN A 90 -6.25 10.02 -7.84
CA GLN A 90 -6.73 8.93 -8.69
C GLN A 90 -6.44 7.59 -8.05
N PHE A 91 -7.45 6.75 -7.87
CA PHE A 91 -7.32 5.40 -7.35
C PHE A 91 -7.41 4.33 -8.44
N TYR A 92 -6.55 3.33 -8.33
CA TYR A 92 -6.51 2.13 -9.17
C TYR A 92 -6.94 0.94 -8.35
N LEU A 93 -8.08 0.34 -8.71
CA LEU A 93 -8.77 -0.65 -7.87
C LEU A 93 -8.60 -2.07 -8.38
N ASN A 94 -8.46 -3.01 -7.43
CA ASN A 94 -8.61 -4.44 -7.63
C ASN A 94 -9.85 -4.95 -6.89
N CYS A 95 -10.85 -5.38 -7.66
CA CYS A 95 -12.14 -5.88 -7.20
C CYS A 95 -12.27 -7.41 -7.32
N ASN A 96 -11.15 -8.14 -7.42
CA ASN A 96 -11.16 -9.59 -7.43
C ASN A 96 -11.16 -10.19 -6.01
N GLY A 97 -10.51 -9.51 -5.06
CA GLY A 97 -10.22 -10.03 -3.71
C GLY A 97 -8.74 -9.84 -3.33
N GLY A 98 -8.47 -9.70 -2.03
CA GLY A 98 -7.11 -9.54 -1.52
C GLY A 98 -6.23 -10.78 -1.72
N TYR A 99 -6.82 -11.97 -1.65
CA TYR A 99 -6.15 -13.24 -1.91
C TYR A 99 -7.06 -14.20 -2.67
N ALA A 100 -6.49 -15.14 -3.40
CA ALA A 100 -7.24 -16.15 -4.14
C ALA A 100 -7.90 -17.17 -3.20
N THR A 101 -9.18 -17.44 -3.40
CA THR A 101 -9.93 -18.51 -2.74
C THR A 101 -10.31 -19.60 -3.75
N ALA A 102 -11.02 -20.64 -3.30
CA ALA A 102 -11.51 -21.69 -4.20
C ALA A 102 -12.48 -21.16 -5.28
N THR A 103 -13.20 -20.08 -5.00
CA THR A 103 -14.25 -19.53 -5.87
C THR A 103 -13.96 -18.11 -6.36
N ASN A 104 -13.03 -17.39 -5.74
CA ASN A 104 -12.70 -16.01 -6.08
C ASN A 104 -11.24 -15.85 -6.51
N PRO A 105 -10.97 -15.16 -7.63
CA PRO A 105 -9.63 -14.79 -8.02
C PRO A 105 -8.99 -13.80 -7.03
N GLY A 106 -7.67 -13.73 -6.97
CA GLY A 106 -6.95 -12.80 -6.10
C GLY A 106 -5.45 -13.09 -6.08
N ALA A 107 -4.70 -12.40 -5.21
CA ALA A 107 -3.28 -12.67 -5.05
C ALA A 107 -3.07 -14.09 -4.50
N SER A 108 -2.18 -14.87 -5.11
CA SER A 108 -1.90 -16.22 -4.61
C SER A 108 -1.32 -16.15 -3.20
N VAL A 109 -1.79 -16.99 -2.27
CA VAL A 109 -1.23 -17.10 -0.90
C VAL A 109 0.24 -17.58 -0.88
N ALA A 110 0.77 -18.03 -2.01
CA ALA A 110 2.19 -18.30 -2.20
C ALA A 110 3.03 -17.02 -2.43
N SER A 111 2.40 -15.89 -2.78
CA SER A 111 3.03 -14.58 -2.96
C SER A 111 3.07 -13.79 -1.64
N PRO A 112 4.00 -12.82 -1.47
CA PRO A 112 4.00 -11.92 -0.31
C PRO A 112 2.65 -11.22 -0.10
N ALA A 113 2.11 -10.56 -1.13
CA ALA A 113 0.84 -9.85 -1.07
C ALA A 113 -0.34 -10.77 -0.68
N GLY A 114 -0.41 -11.98 -1.23
CA GLY A 114 -1.47 -12.93 -0.88
C GLY A 114 -1.34 -13.50 0.54
N ARG A 115 -0.13 -13.56 1.10
CA ARG A 115 0.06 -13.94 2.52
C ARG A 115 -0.40 -12.82 3.45
N GLU A 116 0.00 -11.58 3.15
CA GLU A 116 -0.39 -10.40 3.94
C GLU A 116 -1.91 -10.24 3.93
N ALA A 117 -2.55 -10.32 2.77
CA ALA A 117 -4.01 -10.24 2.66
C ALA A 117 -4.73 -11.39 3.38
N LYS A 118 -4.19 -12.62 3.34
CA LYS A 118 -4.76 -13.73 4.10
C LYS A 118 -4.61 -13.53 5.62
N ALA A 119 -3.44 -13.08 6.08
CA ALA A 119 -3.21 -12.83 7.49
C ALA A 119 -4.17 -11.75 8.04
N ALA A 120 -4.33 -10.64 7.32
CA ALA A 120 -5.28 -9.59 7.68
C ALA A 120 -6.74 -10.09 7.73
N ALA A 121 -7.14 -10.94 6.78
CA ALA A 121 -8.47 -11.53 6.78
C ALA A 121 -8.69 -12.52 7.95
N ASP A 122 -7.68 -13.31 8.29
CA ASP A 122 -7.73 -14.24 9.42
C ASP A 122 -7.81 -13.48 10.76
N GLU A 123 -7.13 -12.32 10.88
CA GLU A 123 -7.20 -11.42 12.04
C GLU A 123 -8.58 -10.78 12.18
N ALA A 124 -9.11 -10.17 11.12
CA ALA A 124 -10.46 -9.58 11.12
C ALA A 124 -11.54 -10.63 11.47
N ALA A 125 -11.41 -11.86 10.97
CA ALA A 125 -12.33 -12.94 11.31
C ALA A 125 -12.24 -13.37 12.78
N ALA A 126 -11.06 -13.26 13.41
CA ALA A 126 -10.88 -13.55 14.83
C ALA A 126 -11.49 -12.45 15.71
N GLU A 127 -11.34 -11.18 15.32
CA GLU A 127 -11.98 -10.04 15.99
C GLU A 127 -13.51 -10.13 15.93
N GLU A 128 -14.06 -10.47 14.76
CA GLU A 128 -15.51 -10.64 14.61
C GLU A 128 -16.03 -11.78 15.52
N GLN A 129 -15.33 -12.91 15.59
CA GLN A 129 -15.68 -14.02 16.48
C GLN A 129 -15.69 -13.58 17.95
N GLN A 130 -14.68 -12.82 18.39
CA GLN A 130 -14.63 -12.29 19.76
C GLN A 130 -15.79 -11.34 20.04
N SER A 131 -16.14 -10.46 19.10
CA SER A 131 -17.26 -9.54 19.25
C SER A 131 -18.61 -10.28 19.37
N LEU A 132 -18.78 -11.37 18.61
CA LEU A 132 -19.99 -12.20 18.66
C LEU A 132 -20.07 -13.01 19.95
N GLU A 133 -18.94 -13.49 20.48
CA GLU A 133 -18.87 -14.18 21.76
C GLU A 133 -19.19 -13.23 22.93
N GLU A 134 -18.67 -12.00 22.93
CA GLU A 134 -18.95 -10.98 23.95
C GLU A 134 -20.43 -10.57 23.97
N VAL A 135 -21.05 -10.40 22.80
CA VAL A 135 -22.49 -10.11 22.69
C VAL A 135 -23.36 -11.32 23.10
N SER A 136 -22.81 -12.54 23.02
CA SER A 136 -23.54 -13.78 23.31
C SER A 136 -23.39 -14.28 24.75
N THR A 137 -22.49 -13.70 25.55
CA THR A 137 -22.48 -13.92 27.01
C THR A 137 -23.48 -12.97 27.66
N PRO A 138 -24.63 -13.45 28.16
CA PRO A 138 -25.54 -12.62 28.93
C PRO A 138 -24.83 -12.21 30.22
N ASP A 139 -24.84 -10.92 30.57
CA ASP A 139 -24.44 -10.43 31.89
C ASP A 139 -25.12 -11.30 32.97
N GLU A 140 -24.34 -12.13 33.69
CA GLU A 140 -24.74 -12.79 34.94
C GLU A 140 -24.55 -11.86 36.14
#